data_AF-A0A2V9NS37-F1
#
_entry.id   AF-A0A2V9NS37-F1
#
_cell.length_a   1.000
_cell.length_b   1.000
_cell.length_c   1.000
_cell.angle_alpha   90.00
_cell.angle_beta   90.00
_cell.angle_gamma   90.00
#
_symmetry.space_group_name_H-M   'P 1'
#
loop_
_entity.id
_entity.type
_entity.pdbx_description
1 polymer ?
#
loop_
_entity_poly.entity_id
_entity_poly.type
_entity_poly.pdbx_seq_one_letter_code
_entity_poly.pdbx_strand_id
1 'polypeptide(L)'
;MGNEQTNKSITAICWRFVHYLSAALQQEEREAVLGDFAESGQNGSEALRDLLGLLARRQVTVWKDGRLWLTLASVVLPLGLLLSVISQTMVGEARVYTWMYANNWDWALTKSAGFWYVLGEVATQVAINSLMLACWSWSTGFLLGCLSTRLLPTTRVTFLLLIGIFQIANAPQRVIHLWMYLYGLPGLTSSIDTNAPVTGIAFYRVIFPYIVLCTLVALPAVWGARQGKVGSKVSPKLRPVLIIAATITILTMLPQIPGFGLLLGSSGRQWLWDNRHAMRMLLFLTCWPMLYLVATGFRRYRQNAASG
;
A
#
# COMPACT_ATOMS: atom_id res chain seq x y z
N MET A 1 -7.21 -35.92 -30.47
CA MET A 1 -7.10 -36.12 -29.00
C MET A 1 -6.50 -34.92 -28.26
N GLY A 2 -5.42 -34.26 -28.73
CA GLY A 2 -4.80 -33.12 -28.01
C GLY A 2 -5.72 -31.93 -27.71
N ASN A 3 -6.54 -31.49 -28.68
CA ASN A 3 -7.39 -30.29 -28.52
C ASN A 3 -8.49 -30.43 -27.46
N GLU A 4 -8.99 -31.65 -27.23
CA GLU A 4 -10.07 -31.88 -26.28
C GLU A 4 -9.57 -31.76 -24.83
N GLN A 5 -8.33 -32.19 -24.57
CA GLN A 5 -7.70 -32.09 -23.25
C GLN A 5 -7.33 -30.64 -22.90
N THR A 6 -6.85 -29.87 -23.87
CA THR A 6 -6.59 -28.43 -23.69
C THR A 6 -7.87 -27.68 -23.35
N ASN A 7 -8.97 -27.94 -24.07
CA ASN A 7 -10.26 -27.30 -23.81
C ASN A 7 -10.81 -27.62 -22.40
N LYS A 8 -10.70 -28.88 -21.95
CA LYS A 8 -11.10 -29.26 -20.57
C LYS A 8 -10.31 -28.49 -19.51
N SER A 9 -9.00 -28.32 -19.71
CA SER A 9 -8.15 -27.58 -18.76
C SER A 9 -8.49 -26.09 -18.68
N ILE A 10 -8.72 -25.44 -19.83
CA ILE A 10 -9.10 -24.03 -19.91
C ILE A 10 -10.45 -23.81 -19.24
N THR A 11 -11.44 -24.65 -19.54
CA THR A 11 -12.78 -24.57 -18.94
C THR A 11 -12.73 -24.70 -17.41
N ALA A 12 -11.92 -25.63 -16.88
CA ALA A 12 -11.74 -25.80 -15.44
C ALA A 12 -11.12 -24.56 -14.77
N ILE A 13 -10.14 -23.93 -15.42
CA ILE A 13 -9.52 -22.69 -14.94
C ILE A 13 -10.54 -21.55 -14.97
N CYS A 14 -11.30 -21.39 -16.06
CA CYS A 14 -12.34 -20.36 -16.17
C CYS A 14 -13.42 -20.51 -15.07
N TRP A 15 -13.85 -21.74 -14.76
CA TRP A 15 -14.79 -22.00 -13.67
C TRP A 15 -14.23 -21.60 -12.29
N ARG A 16 -12.94 -21.82 -12.03
CA ARG A 16 -12.29 -21.31 -10.81
C ARG A 16 -12.37 -19.79 -10.72
N PHE A 17 -12.15 -19.10 -11.84
CA PHE A 17 -12.33 -17.65 -11.89
C PHE A 17 -13.78 -17.22 -11.70
N VAL A 18 -14.75 -17.93 -12.30
CA VAL A 18 -16.18 -17.67 -12.11
C VAL A 18 -16.54 -17.76 -10.63
N HIS A 19 -16.17 -18.85 -9.94
CA HIS A 19 -16.44 -19.00 -8.50
C HIS A 19 -15.75 -17.92 -7.64
N TYR A 20 -14.53 -17.53 -8.01
CA TYR A 20 -13.81 -16.49 -7.28
C TYR A 20 -14.44 -15.09 -7.49
N LEU A 21 -14.77 -14.75 -8.73
CA LEU A 21 -15.35 -13.46 -9.10
C LEU A 21 -16.81 -13.32 -8.64
N SER A 22 -17.56 -14.41 -8.64
CA SER A 22 -18.95 -14.42 -8.17
C SER A 22 -19.06 -14.13 -6.67
N ALA A 23 -17.99 -14.34 -5.90
CA ALA A 23 -17.90 -13.89 -4.51
C ALA A 23 -17.91 -12.36 -4.33
N ALA A 24 -17.78 -11.59 -5.43
CA ALA A 24 -17.96 -10.14 -5.41
C ALA A 24 -19.44 -9.72 -5.56
N LEU A 25 -20.33 -10.63 -5.98
CA LEU A 25 -21.77 -10.40 -6.03
C LEU A 25 -22.41 -10.56 -4.64
N GLN A 26 -23.63 -10.04 -4.47
CA GLN A 26 -24.40 -10.32 -3.26
C GLN A 26 -24.74 -11.82 -3.21
N GLN A 27 -24.95 -12.38 -2.01
CA GLN A 27 -25.17 -13.82 -1.83
C GLN A 27 -26.31 -14.34 -2.73
N GLU A 28 -27.44 -13.64 -2.73
CA GLU A 28 -28.64 -14.01 -3.50
C GLU A 28 -28.39 -13.95 -5.02
N GLU A 29 -27.77 -12.86 -5.50
CA GLU A 29 -27.40 -12.71 -6.91
C GLU A 29 -26.36 -13.76 -7.34
N ARG A 30 -25.41 -14.09 -6.46
CA ARG A 30 -24.39 -15.10 -6.74
C ARG A 30 -25.03 -16.46 -6.95
N GLU A 31 -25.96 -16.84 -6.07
CA GLU A 31 -26.69 -18.10 -6.18
C GLU A 31 -27.53 -18.14 -7.46
N ALA A 32 -28.24 -17.05 -7.78
CA ALA A 32 -29.01 -16.95 -9.03
C ALA A 32 -28.13 -17.06 -10.28
N VAL A 33 -27.02 -16.31 -10.35
CA VAL A 33 -26.10 -16.31 -11.51
C VAL A 33 -25.40 -17.66 -11.67
N LEU A 34 -24.97 -18.28 -10.56
CA LEU A 34 -24.36 -19.62 -10.64
C LEU A 34 -25.39 -20.70 -11.02
N GLY A 35 -26.65 -20.55 -10.59
CA GLY A 35 -27.76 -21.40 -11.02
C GLY A 35 -28.02 -21.28 -12.52
N ASP A 36 -28.12 -20.06 -13.03
CA ASP A 36 -28.33 -19.79 -14.47
C ASP A 36 -27.21 -20.36 -15.34
N PHE A 37 -25.94 -20.25 -14.91
CA PHE A 37 -24.83 -20.87 -15.62
C PHE A 37 -24.84 -22.41 -15.56
N ALA A 38 -25.34 -23.00 -14.47
CA ALA A 38 -25.49 -24.44 -14.36
C ALA A 38 -26.64 -24.98 -15.24
N GLU A 39 -27.75 -24.25 -15.32
CA GLU A 39 -28.92 -24.61 -16.13
C GLU A 39 -28.69 -24.42 -17.63
N SER A 40 -27.97 -23.36 -18.02
CA SER A 40 -27.68 -23.06 -19.43
C SER A 40 -26.63 -23.97 -20.07
N GLY A 41 -25.90 -24.77 -19.28
CA GLY A 41 -24.85 -25.67 -19.79
C GLY A 41 -23.71 -24.93 -20.50
N GLN A 42 -23.52 -23.64 -20.23
CA GLN A 42 -22.52 -22.80 -20.88
C GLN A 42 -21.09 -23.29 -20.61
N ASN A 43 -20.22 -23.05 -21.59
CA ASN A 43 -18.79 -23.31 -21.41
C ASN A 43 -18.20 -22.30 -20.41
N GLY A 44 -17.20 -22.70 -19.63
CA GLY A 44 -16.66 -21.86 -18.55
C GLY A 44 -16.14 -20.49 -19.01
N SER A 45 -15.70 -20.36 -20.26
CA SER A 45 -15.29 -19.07 -20.85
C SER A 45 -16.48 -18.14 -21.14
N GLU A 46 -17.63 -18.67 -21.54
CA GLU A 46 -18.86 -17.91 -21.79
C GLU A 46 -19.42 -17.41 -20.47
N ALA A 47 -19.56 -18.31 -19.49
CA ALA A 47 -19.98 -17.95 -18.13
C ALA A 47 -19.06 -16.87 -17.51
N LEU A 48 -17.74 -16.98 -17.71
CA LEU A 48 -16.78 -15.96 -17.25
C LEU A 48 -16.99 -14.61 -17.95
N ARG A 49 -17.20 -14.61 -19.27
CA ARG A 49 -17.45 -13.38 -20.04
C ARG A 49 -18.74 -12.70 -19.61
N ASP A 50 -19.81 -13.47 -19.41
CA ASP A 50 -21.12 -12.97 -18.99
C ASP A 50 -21.05 -12.41 -17.57
N LEU A 51 -20.39 -13.12 -16.65
CA LEU A 51 -20.14 -12.62 -15.29
C LEU A 51 -19.30 -11.33 -15.29
N LEU A 52 -18.25 -11.25 -16.11
CA LEU A 52 -17.44 -10.04 -16.25
C LEU A 52 -18.26 -8.88 -16.83
N GLY A 53 -19.11 -9.13 -17.81
CA GLY A 53 -20.03 -8.14 -18.37
C GLY A 53 -21.01 -7.61 -17.33
N LEU A 54 -21.58 -8.50 -16.51
CA LEU A 54 -22.46 -8.13 -15.40
C LEU A 54 -21.74 -7.27 -14.36
N LEU A 55 -20.55 -7.72 -13.92
CA LEU A 55 -19.72 -6.96 -12.98
C LEU A 55 -19.36 -5.59 -13.56
N ALA A 56 -18.94 -5.51 -14.83
CA ALA A 56 -18.59 -4.25 -15.48
C ALA A 56 -19.76 -3.27 -15.52
N ARG A 57 -20.96 -3.71 -15.93
CA ARG A 57 -22.17 -2.86 -15.94
C ARG A 57 -22.50 -2.33 -14.56
N ARG A 58 -22.41 -3.17 -13.52
CA ARG A 58 -22.65 -2.76 -12.14
C ARG A 58 -21.61 -1.75 -11.65
N GLN A 59 -20.34 -1.96 -12.02
CA GLN A 59 -19.29 -1.01 -11.72
C GLN A 59 -19.55 0.34 -12.38
N VAL A 60 -19.95 0.36 -13.66
CA VAL A 60 -20.31 1.60 -14.36
C VAL A 60 -21.43 2.34 -13.63
N THR A 61 -22.44 1.65 -13.12
CA THR A 61 -23.52 2.29 -12.33
C THR A 61 -23.00 2.92 -11.04
N VAL A 62 -22.10 2.23 -10.32
CA VAL A 62 -21.50 2.80 -9.10
C VAL A 62 -20.54 3.94 -9.41
N TRP A 63 -19.88 3.92 -10.56
CA TRP A 63 -19.06 5.03 -11.05
C TRP A 63 -19.89 6.24 -11.49
N LYS A 64 -21.21 6.10 -11.69
CA LYS A 64 -22.09 7.27 -11.88
C LYS A 64 -22.45 7.94 -10.56
N ASP A 65 -22.21 7.31 -9.41
CA ASP A 65 -22.41 7.95 -8.12
C ASP A 65 -21.30 8.98 -7.85
N GLY A 66 -21.68 10.26 -7.75
CA GLY A 66 -20.77 11.34 -7.41
C GLY A 66 -20.05 11.15 -6.07
N ARG A 67 -20.63 10.39 -5.14
CA ARG A 67 -19.99 10.08 -3.83
C ARG A 67 -18.75 9.22 -3.99
N LEU A 68 -18.73 8.32 -4.97
CA LEU A 68 -17.54 7.51 -5.27
C LEU A 68 -16.41 8.44 -5.74
N TRP A 69 -16.70 9.32 -6.71
CA TRP A 69 -15.71 10.27 -7.22
C TRP A 69 -15.18 11.20 -6.15
N LEU A 70 -16.05 11.72 -5.29
CA LEU A 70 -15.63 12.54 -4.17
C LEU A 70 -14.71 11.77 -3.23
N THR A 71 -15.03 10.52 -2.88
CA THR A 71 -14.16 9.67 -2.04
C THR A 71 -12.83 9.36 -2.74
N LEU A 72 -12.86 9.05 -4.04
CA LEU A 72 -11.66 8.80 -4.82
C LEU A 72 -10.75 10.03 -4.86
N ALA A 73 -11.30 11.20 -5.18
CA ALA A 73 -10.54 12.44 -5.31
C ALA A 73 -10.06 12.99 -3.95
N SER A 74 -10.89 12.94 -2.91
CA SER A 74 -10.57 13.55 -1.60
C SER A 74 -9.78 12.66 -0.66
N VAL A 75 -9.86 11.33 -0.80
CA VAL A 75 -9.24 10.39 0.14
C VAL A 75 -8.27 9.45 -0.58
N VAL A 76 -8.75 8.69 -1.57
CA VAL A 76 -7.95 7.63 -2.19
C VAL A 76 -6.75 8.19 -2.95
N LEU A 77 -6.97 9.23 -3.76
CA LEU A 77 -5.95 9.88 -4.56
C LEU A 77 -4.84 10.52 -3.70
N PRO A 78 -5.14 11.39 -2.71
CA PRO A 78 -4.10 12.00 -1.89
C PRO A 78 -3.36 10.98 -1.03
N LEU A 79 -4.05 9.97 -0.47
CA LEU A 79 -3.37 8.92 0.31
C LEU A 79 -2.48 8.03 -0.56
N GLY A 80 -2.96 7.67 -1.76
CA GLY A 80 -2.16 6.90 -2.72
C GLY A 80 -0.93 7.67 -3.19
N LEU A 81 -1.08 8.97 -3.46
CA LEU A 81 0.03 9.85 -3.82
C LEU A 81 1.03 9.98 -2.67
N LEU A 82 0.54 10.24 -1.46
CA LEU A 82 1.35 10.42 -0.25
C LEU A 82 2.19 9.17 0.07
N LEU A 83 1.57 7.99 0.07
CA LEU A 83 2.27 6.73 0.26
C LEU A 83 3.29 6.47 -0.85
N SER A 84 2.97 6.83 -2.09
CA SER A 84 3.91 6.67 -3.21
C SER A 84 5.13 7.57 -3.08
N VAL A 85 4.94 8.85 -2.70
CA VAL A 85 6.02 9.80 -2.43
C VAL A 85 6.95 9.23 -1.34
N ILE A 86 6.37 8.89 -0.18
CA ILE A 86 7.15 8.45 0.99
C ILE A 86 7.86 7.12 0.71
N SER A 87 7.16 6.19 0.06
CA SER A 87 7.75 4.92 -0.37
C SER A 87 8.95 5.16 -1.28
N GLN A 88 8.84 6.06 -2.27
CA GLN A 88 9.95 6.35 -3.18
C GLN A 88 11.14 7.00 -2.46
N THR A 89 10.90 7.91 -1.52
CA THR A 89 11.95 8.53 -0.71
C THR A 89 12.70 7.48 0.11
N MET A 90 11.97 6.63 0.84
CA MET A 90 12.55 5.56 1.66
C MET A 90 13.31 4.52 0.81
N VAL A 91 12.77 4.19 -0.35
CA VAL A 91 13.38 3.28 -1.31
C VAL A 91 14.65 3.91 -1.92
N GLY A 92 14.71 5.23 -2.10
CA GLY A 92 15.93 5.92 -2.53
C GLY A 92 17.10 5.66 -1.59
N GLU A 93 16.92 5.92 -0.30
CA GLU A 93 17.95 5.69 0.71
C GLU A 93 18.30 4.21 0.86
N ALA A 94 17.28 3.34 0.98
CA ALA A 94 17.49 1.92 1.16
C ALA A 94 18.25 1.29 -0.03
N ARG A 95 18.03 1.77 -1.25
CA ARG A 95 18.76 1.31 -2.45
C ARG A 95 20.24 1.60 -2.38
N VAL A 96 20.62 2.81 -1.98
CA VAL A 96 22.03 3.21 -1.88
C VAL A 96 22.75 2.34 -0.86
N TYR A 97 22.18 2.18 0.33
CA TYR A 97 22.77 1.35 1.37
C TYR A 97 22.81 -0.13 0.99
N THR A 98 21.72 -0.67 0.44
CA THR A 98 21.69 -2.07 0.00
C THR A 98 22.72 -2.32 -1.09
N TRP A 99 22.86 -1.40 -2.05
CA TRP A 99 23.88 -1.47 -3.08
C TRP A 99 25.29 -1.40 -2.50
N MET A 100 25.54 -0.45 -1.60
CA MET A 100 26.84 -0.25 -0.96
C MET A 100 27.28 -1.52 -0.24
N TYR A 101 26.41 -2.15 0.55
CA TYR A 101 26.78 -3.36 1.30
C TYR A 101 26.77 -4.63 0.46
N ALA A 102 25.85 -4.77 -0.49
CA ALA A 102 25.77 -5.98 -1.31
C ALA A 102 26.90 -6.06 -2.35
N ASN A 103 27.29 -4.94 -2.96
CA ASN A 103 28.31 -4.91 -4.02
C ASN A 103 29.72 -4.70 -3.49
N ASN A 104 29.88 -4.09 -2.31
CA ASN A 104 31.19 -3.95 -1.65
C ASN A 104 31.37 -4.99 -0.53
N TRP A 105 30.69 -6.14 -0.62
CA TRP A 105 30.88 -7.21 0.37
C TRP A 105 32.24 -7.87 0.16
N ASP A 106 33.25 -7.39 0.90
CA ASP A 106 34.61 -7.94 0.91
C ASP A 106 34.94 -8.51 2.30
N TRP A 107 35.58 -9.68 2.32
CA TRP A 107 36.09 -10.30 3.54
C TRP A 107 37.05 -9.38 4.29
N ALA A 108 37.80 -8.52 3.60
CA ALA A 108 38.64 -7.51 4.24
C ALA A 108 37.83 -6.48 5.05
N LEU A 109 36.69 -6.03 4.53
CA LEU A 109 35.81 -5.07 5.22
C LEU A 109 35.14 -5.67 6.45
N THR A 110 34.75 -6.96 6.38
CA THR A 110 34.13 -7.67 7.53
C THR A 110 35.07 -7.84 8.73
N LYS A 111 36.39 -7.69 8.54
CA LYS A 111 37.36 -7.71 9.65
C LYS A 111 37.40 -6.39 10.43
N SER A 112 36.88 -5.30 9.87
CA SER A 112 36.82 -4.00 10.53
C SER A 112 35.62 -3.92 11.48
N ALA A 113 35.85 -3.63 12.77
CA ALA A 113 34.77 -3.40 13.72
C ALA A 113 33.88 -2.20 13.33
N GLY A 114 34.47 -1.18 12.69
CA GLY A 114 33.75 0.00 12.22
C GLY A 114 32.71 -0.34 11.15
N PHE A 115 32.99 -1.33 10.30
CA PHE A 115 32.03 -1.80 9.29
C PHE A 115 30.73 -2.32 9.94
N TRP A 116 30.85 -3.17 10.97
CA TRP A 116 29.69 -3.74 11.66
C TRP A 116 28.88 -2.70 12.42
N TYR A 117 29.55 -1.70 13.01
CA TYR A 117 28.88 -0.59 13.69
C TYR A 117 28.00 0.21 12.71
N VAL A 118 28.56 0.64 11.59
CA VAL A 118 27.82 1.42 10.57
C VAL A 118 26.75 0.56 9.90
N LEU A 119 27.02 -0.72 9.64
CA LEU A 119 26.02 -1.65 9.09
C LEU A 119 24.84 -1.82 10.05
N GLY A 120 25.11 -1.98 11.35
CA GLY A 120 24.08 -2.09 12.38
C GLY A 120 23.21 -0.84 12.46
N GLU A 121 23.81 0.36 12.43
CA GLU A 121 23.09 1.63 12.42
C GLU A 121 22.19 1.77 11.19
N VAL A 122 22.74 1.52 10.00
CA VAL A 122 22.01 1.61 8.73
C VAL A 122 20.89 0.57 8.67
N ALA A 123 21.17 -0.68 9.04
CA ALA A 123 20.17 -1.75 9.06
C ALA A 123 19.03 -1.41 10.03
N THR A 124 19.35 -0.85 11.20
CA THR A 124 18.34 -0.40 12.17
C THR A 124 17.48 0.72 11.59
N GLN A 125 18.09 1.73 10.95
CA GLN A 125 17.36 2.84 10.34
C GLN A 125 16.46 2.36 9.19
N VAL A 126 16.94 1.46 8.32
CA VAL A 126 16.15 0.86 7.24
C VAL A 126 14.99 0.01 7.78
N ALA A 127 15.23 -0.77 8.83
CA ALA A 127 14.19 -1.58 9.48
C ALA A 127 13.10 -0.70 10.10
N ILE A 128 13.48 0.36 10.80
CA ILE A 128 12.55 1.35 11.39
C ILE A 128 11.72 2.01 10.28
N ASN A 129 12.37 2.52 9.22
CA ASN A 129 11.68 3.15 8.09
C ASN A 129 10.70 2.18 7.41
N SER A 130 11.11 0.91 7.24
CA SER A 130 10.27 -0.13 6.64
C SER A 130 9.05 -0.45 7.50
N LEU A 131 9.22 -0.51 8.83
CA LEU A 131 8.14 -0.71 9.77
C LEU A 131 7.16 0.47 9.74
N MET A 132 7.66 1.72 9.72
CA MET A 132 6.81 2.90 9.59
C MET A 132 5.98 2.85 8.30
N LEU A 133 6.62 2.55 7.17
CA LEU A 133 5.95 2.46 5.89
C LEU A 133 4.85 1.39 5.90
N ALA A 134 5.12 0.23 6.52
CA ALA A 134 4.13 -0.82 6.70
C ALA A 134 2.96 -0.37 7.60
N CYS A 135 3.24 0.31 8.71
CA CYS A 135 2.21 0.83 9.63
C CYS A 135 1.35 1.93 8.99
N TRP A 136 1.96 2.83 8.22
CA TRP A 136 1.28 3.85 7.44
C TRP A 136 0.38 3.24 6.38
N SER A 137 0.93 2.32 5.59
CA SER A 137 0.19 1.63 4.54
C SER A 137 -0.97 0.82 5.11
N TRP A 138 -0.72 0.12 6.22
CA TRP A 138 -1.76 -0.60 6.96
C TRP A 138 -2.85 0.34 7.48
N SER A 139 -2.49 1.49 8.06
CA SER A 139 -3.45 2.47 8.61
C SER A 139 -4.30 3.11 7.51
N THR A 140 -3.69 3.48 6.39
CA THR A 140 -4.42 3.93 5.19
C THR A 140 -5.38 2.86 4.69
N GLY A 141 -4.90 1.63 4.57
CA GLY A 141 -5.74 0.49 4.22
C GLY A 141 -6.91 0.32 5.17
N PHE A 142 -6.66 0.36 6.48
CA PHE A 142 -7.66 0.24 7.54
C PHE A 142 -8.73 1.33 7.44
N LEU A 143 -8.31 2.60 7.31
CA LEU A 143 -9.21 3.73 7.14
C LEU A 143 -10.09 3.56 5.89
N LEU A 144 -9.48 3.17 4.76
CA LEU A 144 -10.21 2.85 3.53
C LEU A 144 -11.20 1.69 3.75
N GLY A 145 -10.81 0.65 4.49
CA GLY A 145 -11.69 -0.47 4.84
C GLY A 145 -12.90 -0.05 5.67
N CYS A 146 -12.71 0.86 6.63
CA CYS A 146 -13.80 1.40 7.45
C CYS A 146 -14.77 2.29 6.64
N LEU A 147 -14.25 3.10 5.71
CA LEU A 147 -15.03 3.95 4.81
C LEU A 147 -15.73 3.12 3.72
N SER A 148 -15.10 2.03 3.26
CA SER A 148 -15.58 1.12 2.21
C SER A 148 -16.72 0.20 2.64
N THR A 149 -17.19 0.25 3.89
CA THR A 149 -18.38 -0.52 4.30
C THR A 149 -19.63 -0.21 3.45
N ARG A 150 -19.68 0.98 2.81
CA ARG A 150 -20.71 1.36 1.84
C ARG A 150 -20.24 1.41 0.38
N LEU A 151 -18.93 1.37 0.13
CA LEU A 151 -18.33 1.53 -1.20
C LEU A 151 -17.66 0.23 -1.63
N LEU A 152 -18.04 -0.26 -2.82
CA LEU A 152 -17.72 -1.57 -3.39
C LEU A 152 -16.25 -2.01 -3.25
N PRO A 153 -15.96 -3.33 -3.35
CA PRO A 153 -14.59 -3.89 -3.46
C PRO A 153 -13.67 -3.15 -4.44
N THR A 154 -14.27 -2.49 -5.43
CA THR A 154 -13.67 -1.60 -6.43
C THR A 154 -12.73 -0.57 -5.84
N THR A 155 -13.07 0.09 -4.73
CA THR A 155 -12.22 1.15 -4.14
C THR A 155 -10.84 0.61 -3.75
N ARG A 156 -10.75 -0.66 -3.32
CA ARG A 156 -9.48 -1.31 -2.99
C ARG A 156 -8.64 -1.58 -4.23
N VAL A 157 -9.29 -2.08 -5.28
CA VAL A 157 -8.62 -2.35 -6.56
C VAL A 157 -8.13 -1.03 -7.17
N THR A 158 -8.96 0.00 -7.19
CA THR A 158 -8.60 1.33 -7.69
C THR A 158 -7.44 1.93 -6.88
N PHE A 159 -7.44 1.81 -5.55
CA PHE A 159 -6.34 2.28 -4.72
C PHE A 159 -5.00 1.58 -5.05
N LEU A 160 -5.01 0.26 -5.19
CA LEU A 160 -3.81 -0.50 -5.57
C LEU A 160 -3.34 -0.16 -6.98
N LEU A 161 -4.27 -0.02 -7.93
CA LEU A 161 -3.94 0.39 -9.29
C LEU A 161 -3.35 1.79 -9.31
N LEU A 162 -3.91 2.75 -8.57
CA LEU A 162 -3.37 4.11 -8.47
C LEU A 162 -1.96 4.11 -7.90
N ILE A 163 -1.71 3.34 -6.83
CA ILE A 163 -0.36 3.18 -6.27
C ILE A 163 0.60 2.61 -7.33
N GLY A 164 0.20 1.55 -8.05
CA GLY A 164 1.01 0.96 -9.12
C GLY A 164 1.30 1.96 -10.24
N ILE A 165 0.29 2.69 -10.71
CA ILE A 165 0.42 3.71 -11.76
C ILE A 165 1.34 4.84 -11.31
N PHE A 166 1.19 5.35 -10.09
CA PHE A 166 2.04 6.42 -9.56
C PHE A 166 3.50 6.00 -9.48
N GLN A 167 3.76 4.75 -9.14
CA GLN A 167 5.11 4.19 -9.12
C GLN A 167 5.69 4.02 -10.52
N ILE A 168 4.94 3.41 -11.45
CA ILE A 168 5.38 3.23 -12.85
C ILE A 168 5.66 4.57 -13.52
N ALA A 169 4.78 5.56 -13.31
CA ALA A 169 4.89 6.86 -13.95
C ALA A 169 5.98 7.76 -13.34
N ASN A 170 6.57 7.37 -12.20
CA ASN A 170 7.32 8.28 -11.33
C ASN A 170 6.57 9.61 -11.11
N ALA A 171 5.23 9.55 -11.08
CA ALA A 171 4.37 10.72 -10.96
C ALA A 171 4.70 11.55 -9.70
N PRO A 172 4.96 10.94 -8.51
CA PRO A 172 5.38 11.69 -7.33
C PRO A 172 6.58 12.60 -7.56
N GLN A 173 7.66 12.07 -8.14
CA GLN A 173 8.88 12.84 -8.42
C GLN A 173 8.62 13.95 -9.44
N ARG A 174 7.87 13.67 -10.51
CA ARG A 174 7.51 14.67 -11.51
C ARG A 174 6.66 15.80 -10.92
N VAL A 175 5.71 15.47 -10.04
CA VAL A 175 4.88 16.45 -9.34
C VAL A 175 5.72 17.30 -8.40
N ILE A 176 6.63 16.70 -7.63
CA ILE A 176 7.54 17.44 -6.74
C ILE A 176 8.44 18.38 -7.56
N HIS A 177 9.01 17.91 -8.67
CA HIS A 177 9.81 18.74 -9.57
C HIS A 177 9.00 19.89 -10.18
N LEU A 178 7.78 19.61 -10.64
CA LEU A 178 6.86 20.64 -11.13
C LEU A 178 6.53 21.66 -10.05
N TRP A 179 6.29 21.22 -8.81
CA TRP A 179 6.09 22.11 -7.67
C TRP A 179 7.31 22.97 -7.41
N MET A 180 8.51 22.40 -7.31
CA MET A 180 9.74 23.19 -7.13
C MET A 180 9.95 24.21 -8.24
N TYR A 181 9.62 23.83 -9.48
CA TYR A 181 9.67 24.72 -10.64
C TYR A 181 8.67 25.88 -10.52
N LEU A 182 7.41 25.59 -10.20
CA LEU A 182 6.35 26.59 -10.07
C LEU A 182 6.61 27.61 -8.94
N TYR A 183 7.23 27.17 -7.84
CA TYR A 183 7.60 28.06 -6.72
C TYR A 183 8.93 28.77 -6.93
N GLY A 184 9.54 28.65 -8.12
CA GLY A 184 10.68 29.45 -8.54
C GLY A 184 11.89 29.29 -7.62
N LEU A 185 12.17 28.08 -7.11
CA LEU A 185 13.39 27.76 -6.36
C LEU A 185 14.53 27.48 -7.37
N PRO A 186 15.30 28.49 -7.79
CA PRO A 186 16.25 28.37 -8.88
C PRO A 186 17.54 27.78 -8.29
N GLY A 187 17.94 26.57 -8.72
CA GLY A 187 19.25 26.01 -8.36
C GLY A 187 19.28 24.55 -7.88
N LEU A 188 18.13 23.90 -7.67
CA LEU A 188 18.08 22.48 -7.25
C LEU A 188 17.89 21.49 -8.43
N THR A 189 17.69 21.99 -9.64
CA THR A 189 17.28 21.19 -10.82
C THR A 189 18.42 20.45 -11.53
N SER A 190 19.67 20.65 -11.11
CA SER A 190 20.82 19.90 -11.62
C SER A 190 21.71 19.44 -10.47
N SER A 191 21.09 18.87 -9.43
CA SER A 191 21.81 17.95 -8.57
C SER A 191 22.30 16.81 -9.48
N ILE A 192 23.60 16.80 -9.77
CA ILE A 192 24.30 15.61 -10.28
C ILE A 192 23.76 14.43 -9.44
N ASP A 193 23.21 13.42 -10.09
CA ASP A 193 22.74 12.22 -9.38
C ASP A 193 23.96 11.55 -8.77
N THR A 194 24.27 11.88 -7.52
CA THR A 194 25.37 11.29 -6.76
C THR A 194 25.22 9.78 -6.62
N ASN A 195 24.01 9.26 -6.88
CA ASN A 195 23.69 7.85 -6.86
C ASN A 195 23.59 7.23 -8.27
N ALA A 196 24.08 7.91 -9.30
CA ALA A 196 24.10 7.41 -10.69
C ALA A 196 24.63 5.96 -10.83
N PRO A 197 25.70 5.53 -10.10
CA PRO A 197 26.16 4.14 -10.18
C PRO A 197 25.11 3.14 -9.68
N VAL A 198 24.34 3.50 -8.64
CA VAL A 198 23.28 2.67 -8.07
C VAL A 198 22.07 2.62 -9.01
N THR A 199 21.68 3.78 -9.56
CA THR A 199 20.52 3.90 -10.45
C THR A 199 20.77 3.34 -11.85
N GLY A 200 22.04 3.16 -12.24
CA GLY A 200 22.45 2.47 -13.47
C GLY A 200 22.09 0.98 -13.48
N ILE A 201 21.97 0.34 -12.30
CA ILE A 201 21.67 -1.09 -12.20
C ILE A 201 20.15 -1.33 -12.23
N ALA A 202 19.69 -2.11 -13.21
CA ALA A 202 18.26 -2.38 -13.43
C ALA A 202 17.54 -2.95 -12.19
N PHE A 203 18.21 -3.78 -11.40
CA PHE A 203 17.66 -4.33 -10.15
C PHE A 203 17.25 -3.22 -9.17
N TYR A 204 18.16 -2.29 -8.85
CA TYR A 204 17.87 -1.20 -7.93
C TYR A 204 16.96 -0.14 -8.55
N ARG A 205 17.03 0.07 -9.87
CA ARG A 205 16.15 1.03 -10.53
C ARG A 205 14.69 0.56 -10.62
N VAL A 206 14.48 -0.72 -10.94
CA VAL A 206 13.15 -1.25 -11.32
C VAL A 206 12.64 -2.24 -10.28
N ILE A 207 13.37 -3.33 -10.05
CA ILE A 207 12.87 -4.48 -9.28
C ILE A 207 12.71 -4.15 -7.79
N PHE A 208 13.72 -3.53 -7.19
CA PHE A 208 13.74 -3.25 -5.75
C PHE A 208 12.60 -2.33 -5.29
N PRO A 209 12.27 -1.21 -5.99
CA PRO A 209 11.08 -0.42 -5.69
C PRO A 209 9.78 -1.23 -5.74
N TYR A 210 9.61 -2.14 -6.70
CA TYR A 210 8.42 -3.00 -6.75
C TYR A 210 8.35 -3.99 -5.60
N ILE A 211 9.50 -4.53 -5.15
CA ILE A 211 9.53 -5.39 -3.97
C ILE A 211 9.01 -4.61 -2.76
N VAL A 212 9.57 -3.42 -2.50
CA VAL A 212 9.15 -2.57 -1.37
C VAL A 212 7.68 -2.16 -1.50
N LEU A 213 7.23 -1.80 -2.70
CA LEU A 213 5.83 -1.48 -2.95
C LEU A 213 4.90 -2.65 -2.61
N CYS A 214 5.21 -3.84 -3.10
CA CYS A 214 4.41 -5.02 -2.87
C CYS A 214 4.41 -5.41 -1.38
N THR A 215 5.59 -5.47 -0.75
CA THR A 215 5.74 -6.02 0.60
C THR A 215 5.40 -5.03 1.71
N LEU A 216 5.79 -3.76 1.57
CA LEU A 216 5.65 -2.75 2.62
C LEU A 216 4.49 -1.78 2.38
N VAL A 217 3.91 -1.75 1.17
CA VAL A 217 2.76 -0.87 0.87
C VAL A 217 1.50 -1.66 0.56
N ALA A 218 1.48 -2.44 -0.53
CA ALA A 218 0.29 -3.11 -1.01
C ALA A 218 -0.21 -4.19 -0.03
N LEU A 219 0.68 -5.09 0.43
CA LEU A 219 0.30 -6.15 1.36
C LEU A 219 -0.25 -5.60 2.68
N PRO A 220 0.44 -4.67 3.40
CA PRO A 220 -0.09 -4.10 4.62
C PRO A 220 -1.39 -3.32 4.41
N ALA A 221 -1.51 -2.57 3.31
CA ALA A 221 -2.74 -1.83 3.01
C ALA A 221 -3.94 -2.75 2.72
N VAL A 222 -3.76 -3.83 1.96
CA VAL A 222 -4.81 -4.82 1.73
C VAL A 222 -5.21 -5.48 3.04
N TRP A 223 -4.22 -5.83 3.87
CA TRP A 223 -4.48 -6.43 5.17
C TRP A 223 -5.23 -5.47 6.11
N GLY A 224 -4.80 -4.21 6.19
CA GLY A 224 -5.49 -3.15 6.91
C GLY A 224 -6.93 -2.98 6.42
N ALA A 225 -7.17 -2.93 5.11
CA ALA A 225 -8.51 -2.79 4.54
C ALA A 225 -9.44 -3.97 4.88
N ARG A 226 -8.90 -5.19 4.93
CA ARG A 226 -9.64 -6.37 5.41
C ARG A 226 -10.00 -6.21 6.88
N GLN A 227 -9.05 -5.80 7.72
CA GLN A 227 -9.28 -5.57 9.14
C GLN A 227 -10.26 -4.43 9.40
N GLY A 228 -10.23 -3.33 8.63
CA GLY A 228 -11.19 -2.23 8.76
C GLY A 228 -12.63 -2.65 8.44
N LYS A 229 -12.81 -3.57 7.48
CA LYS A 229 -14.12 -4.17 7.17
C LYS A 229 -14.60 -5.10 8.27
N VAL A 230 -13.74 -5.92 8.85
CA VAL A 230 -14.11 -6.77 10.01
C VAL A 230 -14.35 -5.90 11.26
N GLY A 231 -13.56 -4.83 11.39
CA GLY A 231 -13.61 -3.83 12.45
C GLY A 231 -14.95 -3.09 12.53
N SER A 232 -15.72 -3.04 11.44
CA SER A 232 -17.08 -2.49 11.48
C SER A 232 -18.03 -3.29 12.37
N LYS A 233 -17.68 -4.54 12.73
CA LYS A 233 -18.40 -5.38 13.69
C LYS A 233 -17.90 -5.20 15.14
N VAL A 234 -16.80 -4.47 15.34
CA VAL A 234 -16.29 -4.14 16.68
C VAL A 234 -17.25 -3.15 17.35
N SER A 235 -17.23 -3.09 18.69
CA SER A 235 -18.14 -2.25 19.46
C SER A 235 -18.18 -0.80 18.92
N PRO A 236 -19.37 -0.19 18.86
CA PRO A 236 -19.54 1.14 18.28
C PRO A 236 -18.71 2.22 19.00
N LYS A 237 -18.36 2.01 20.27
CA LYS A 237 -17.51 2.90 21.07
C LYS A 237 -16.03 2.86 20.66
N LEU A 238 -15.51 1.71 20.21
CA LEU A 238 -14.09 1.57 19.84
C LEU A 238 -13.81 2.03 18.40
N ARG A 239 -14.82 2.00 17.52
CA ARG A 239 -14.70 2.43 16.13
C ARG A 239 -14.16 3.86 15.97
N PRO A 240 -14.70 4.91 16.61
CA PRO A 240 -14.18 6.26 16.46
C PRO A 240 -12.74 6.38 16.95
N VAL A 241 -12.38 5.69 18.03
CA VAL A 241 -11.01 5.69 18.58
C VAL A 241 -10.02 5.12 17.55
N LEU A 242 -10.36 3.99 16.92
CA LEU A 242 -9.50 3.37 15.89
C LEU A 242 -9.40 4.24 14.63
N ILE A 243 -10.49 4.91 14.23
CA ILE A 243 -10.47 5.83 13.08
C ILE A 243 -9.59 7.04 13.39
N ILE A 244 -9.75 7.67 14.55
CA ILE A 244 -8.92 8.80 14.98
C ILE A 244 -7.45 8.38 15.04
N ALA A 245 -7.15 7.22 15.60
CA ALA A 245 -5.79 6.68 15.67
C ALA A 245 -5.18 6.46 14.28
N ALA A 246 -5.92 5.85 13.35
CA ALA A 246 -5.47 5.66 11.98
C ALA A 246 -5.26 7.00 11.25
N THR A 247 -6.17 7.97 11.45
CA THR A 247 -6.05 9.32 10.88
C THR A 247 -4.82 10.05 11.43
N ILE A 248 -4.59 10.03 12.75
CA ILE A 248 -3.38 10.62 13.36
C ILE A 248 -2.14 9.95 12.78
N THR A 249 -2.14 8.63 12.66
CA THR A 249 -1.04 7.86 12.06
C THR A 249 -0.77 8.26 10.60
N ILE A 250 -1.81 8.55 9.83
CA ILE A 250 -1.67 9.06 8.46
C ILE A 250 -1.14 10.50 8.47
N LEU A 251 -1.56 11.34 9.41
CA LEU A 251 -1.07 12.72 9.51
C LEU A 251 0.43 12.78 9.84
N THR A 252 0.99 11.76 10.52
CA THR A 252 2.45 11.68 10.75
C THR A 252 3.27 11.44 9.48
N MET A 253 2.62 11.14 8.34
CA MET A 253 3.26 11.11 7.02
C MET A 253 3.64 12.51 6.51
N LEU A 254 2.88 13.56 6.88
CA LEU A 254 3.06 14.91 6.32
C LEU A 254 4.47 15.48 6.54
N PRO A 255 5.07 15.38 7.75
CA PRO A 255 6.44 15.84 7.99
C PRO A 255 7.52 15.13 7.15
N GLN A 256 7.19 13.96 6.58
CA GLN A 256 8.12 13.12 5.82
C GLN A 256 8.11 13.43 4.32
N ILE A 257 7.18 14.27 3.86
CA ILE A 257 7.12 14.67 2.46
C ILE A 257 8.30 15.61 2.16
N PRO A 258 9.11 15.33 1.14
CA PRO A 258 10.15 16.25 0.69
C PRO A 258 9.54 17.61 0.35
N GLY A 259 10.07 18.68 0.95
CA GLY A 259 9.55 20.03 0.76
C GLY A 259 8.45 20.46 1.73
N PHE A 260 7.92 19.57 2.60
CA PHE A 260 6.95 19.99 3.64
C PHE A 260 7.53 21.09 4.55
N GLY A 261 8.82 21.01 4.87
CA GLY A 261 9.52 22.06 5.61
C GLY A 261 9.58 23.41 4.90
N LEU A 262 9.34 23.50 3.58
CA LEU A 262 9.16 24.79 2.90
C LEU A 262 7.83 25.44 3.26
N LEU A 263 6.76 24.64 3.40
CA LEU A 263 5.44 25.13 3.78
C LEU A 263 5.42 25.71 5.20
N LEU A 264 6.28 25.19 6.09
CA LEU A 264 6.41 25.68 7.46
C LEU A 264 7.36 26.88 7.59
N GLY A 265 7.99 27.34 6.51
CA GLY A 265 9.03 28.37 6.54
C GLY A 265 10.34 27.92 7.21
N SER A 266 11.28 28.85 7.37
CA SER A 266 12.62 28.57 7.93
C SER A 266 12.55 28.09 9.38
N SER A 267 11.67 28.69 10.19
CA SER A 267 11.46 28.32 11.60
C SER A 267 10.95 26.90 11.77
N GLY A 268 9.97 26.48 10.95
CA GLY A 268 9.45 25.12 11.02
C GLY A 268 10.42 24.05 10.53
N ARG A 269 11.25 24.38 9.53
CA ARG A 269 12.33 23.48 9.08
C ARG A 269 13.36 23.26 10.18
N GLN A 270 13.81 24.33 10.83
CA GLN A 270 14.74 24.24 11.94
C GLN A 270 14.15 23.42 13.09
N TRP A 271 12.88 23.67 13.44
CA TRP A 271 12.19 22.89 14.46
C TRP A 271 12.12 21.39 14.14
N LEU A 272 11.78 21.02 12.89
CA LEU A 272 11.77 19.61 12.47
C LEU A 272 13.14 18.95 12.60
N TRP A 273 14.20 19.69 12.28
CA TRP A 273 15.58 19.24 12.39
C TRP A 273 15.97 19.01 13.85
N ASP A 274 15.71 20.00 14.71
CA ASP A 274 16.04 19.97 16.13
C ASP A 274 15.22 18.89 16.87
N ASN A 275 14.01 18.60 16.40
CA ASN A 275 13.10 17.63 17.00
C ASN A 275 13.07 16.28 16.27
N ARG A 276 14.15 15.90 15.56
CA ARG A 276 14.24 14.60 14.88
C ARG A 276 13.99 13.41 15.81
N HIS A 277 14.38 13.51 17.08
CA HIS A 277 14.07 12.51 18.10
C HIS A 277 12.58 12.44 18.43
N ALA A 278 11.87 13.56 18.52
CA ALA A 278 10.42 13.58 18.72
C ALA A 278 9.70 12.98 17.50
N MET A 279 10.18 13.26 16.28
CA MET A 279 9.69 12.61 15.07
C MET A 279 9.92 11.09 15.10
N ARG A 280 11.02 10.61 15.71
CA ARG A 280 11.21 9.18 15.98
C ARG A 280 10.24 8.66 17.03
N MET A 281 9.88 9.43 18.06
CA MET A 281 8.88 9.00 19.04
C MET A 281 7.47 8.85 18.43
N LEU A 282 7.17 9.56 17.33
CA LEU A 282 5.95 9.33 16.55
C LEU A 282 5.86 7.90 16.00
N LEU A 283 6.94 7.13 15.92
CA LEU A 283 6.88 5.69 15.60
C LEU A 283 6.00 4.93 16.58
N PHE A 284 6.15 5.18 17.88
CA PHE A 284 5.37 4.47 18.89
C PHE A 284 3.88 4.76 18.72
N LEU A 285 3.55 6.01 18.39
CA LEU A 285 2.19 6.42 18.06
C LEU A 285 1.69 5.78 16.75
N THR A 286 2.56 5.66 15.74
CA THR A 286 2.21 5.10 14.43
C THR A 286 1.97 3.59 14.51
N CYS A 287 2.71 2.86 15.36
CA CYS A 287 2.63 1.41 15.47
C CYS A 287 1.49 0.93 16.38
N TRP A 288 1.01 1.79 17.30
CA TRP A 288 0.05 1.40 18.33
C TRP A 288 -1.25 0.73 17.80
N PRO A 289 -1.89 1.20 16.71
CA PRO A 289 -3.16 0.62 16.26
C PRO A 289 -2.97 -0.81 15.77
N MET A 290 -1.85 -1.04 15.09
CA MET A 290 -1.45 -2.36 14.60
C MET A 290 -1.14 -3.29 15.76
N LEU A 291 -0.35 -2.84 16.73
CA LEU A 291 -0.02 -3.61 17.94
C LEU A 291 -1.27 -3.97 18.74
N TYR A 292 -2.21 -3.03 18.90
CA TYR A 292 -3.47 -3.27 19.59
C TYR A 292 -4.31 -4.35 18.90
N LEU A 293 -4.41 -4.34 17.58
CA LEU A 293 -5.18 -5.34 16.84
C LEU A 293 -4.51 -6.72 16.83
N VAL A 294 -3.18 -6.77 16.76
CA VAL A 294 -2.43 -8.03 16.91
C VAL A 294 -2.63 -8.61 18.31
N ALA A 295 -2.50 -7.78 19.36
CA ALA A 295 -2.69 -8.21 20.74
C ALA A 295 -4.12 -8.71 21.01
N THR A 296 -5.13 -8.00 20.51
CA THR A 296 -6.53 -8.42 20.66
C THR A 296 -6.87 -9.67 19.85
N GLY A 297 -6.28 -9.82 18.65
CA GLY A 297 -6.39 -11.03 17.84
C GLY A 297 -5.81 -12.26 18.56
N PHE A 298 -4.59 -12.12 19.12
CA PHE A 298 -3.93 -13.20 19.85
C PHE A 298 -4.73 -13.62 21.09
N ARG A 299 -5.30 -12.65 21.82
CA ARG A 299 -6.17 -12.92 22.98
C ARG A 299 -7.40 -13.75 22.59
N ARG A 300 -8.06 -13.42 21.47
CA ARG A 300 -9.22 -14.19 20.98
C ARG A 300 -8.85 -15.61 20.56
N TYR A 301 -7.71 -15.77 19.86
CA TYR A 301 -7.21 -17.09 19.49
C TYR A 301 -6.98 -17.97 20.72
N ARG A 302 -6.34 -17.42 21.76
CA ARG A 302 -6.08 -18.14 23.02
C ARG A 302 -7.36 -18.52 23.76
N GLN A 303 -8.40 -17.66 23.75
CA GLN A 303 -9.69 -17.97 24.36
C GLN A 303 -10.41 -19.12 23.65
N ASN A 304 -10.42 -19.11 22.31
CA ASN A 304 -11.03 -20.18 21.52
C ASN A 304 -10.30 -21.53 21.71
N ALA A 305 -8.98 -21.50 21.85
CA ALA A 305 -8.17 -22.69 22.10
C ALA A 305 -8.34 -23.27 23.52
N ALA A 306 -8.85 -22.49 24.48
CA ALA A 306 -9.11 -22.97 25.84
C ALA A 306 -10.54 -23.52 26.03
N SER A 307 -11.44 -23.25 25.07
CA SER A 307 -12.85 -23.66 25.13
C SER A 307 -13.19 -24.90 24.29
N GLY A 308 -12.22 -25.49 23.60
CA GLY A 308 -12.36 -26.70 22.77
C GLY A 308 -11.40 -27.77 23.22
#